data_AF-A0AAV0WCV8-F1
#
_entry.id   AF-A0AAV0WCV8-F1
#
_cell.length_a   1.000
_cell.length_b   1.000
_cell.length_c   1.000
_cell.angle_alpha   90.00
_cell.angle_beta   90.00
_cell.angle_gamma   90.00
#
_symmetry.space_group_name_H-M   'P 1'
#
loop_
_entity.id
_entity.type
_entity.pdbx_description
1 polymer ?
#
loop_
_entity_poly.entity_id
_entity_poly.type
_entity_poly.pdbx_seq_one_letter_code
_entity_poly.pdbx_strand_id
1 'polypeptide(L)'
;MYSTIQPFNVIQAVLQQEIILYCGRLIATNPDMFKGILKIRVGCVMEAMTLQLNYGKKKQLMVENLSPYAIRKLLQKIFTVKEWGQIEQ
;
A
#
# COMPACT_ATOMS: atom_id res chain seq x y z
N MET A 1 4.39 -11.07 -20.52
CA MET A 1 3.40 -10.42 -19.63
C MET A 1 4.02 -9.61 -18.48
N TYR A 2 5.35 -9.42 -18.40
CA TYR A 2 6.02 -8.68 -17.31
C TYR A 2 6.85 -7.47 -17.79
N SER A 3 6.79 -7.14 -19.08
CA SER A 3 7.66 -6.16 -19.74
C SER A 3 7.21 -4.70 -19.60
N THR A 4 6.08 -4.43 -18.93
CA THR A 4 5.47 -3.09 -18.81
C THR A 4 5.72 -2.41 -17.47
N ILE A 5 6.38 -3.06 -16.52
CA ILE A 5 6.77 -2.45 -15.25
C ILE A 5 8.24 -2.03 -15.37
N GLN A 6 8.54 -0.77 -15.03
CA GLN A 6 9.84 -0.09 -15.23
C GLN A 6 11.06 -1.05 -15.28
N PRO A 7 11.78 -1.16 -16.42
CA PRO A 7 12.87 -2.12 -16.58
C PRO A 7 14.09 -1.85 -15.69
N PHE A 8 14.12 -0.74 -14.95
CA PHE A 8 15.27 -0.27 -14.19
C PHE A 8 15.23 -0.61 -12.69
N ASN A 9 14.14 -1.18 -12.16
CA ASN A 9 14.11 -1.63 -10.75
C ASN A 9 13.16 -2.82 -10.55
N VAL A 10 13.70 -4.03 -10.69
CA VAL A 10 12.98 -5.30 -10.51
C VAL A 10 12.37 -5.43 -9.11
N ILE A 11 13.06 -4.93 -8.08
CA ILE A 11 12.60 -5.00 -6.69
C ILE A 11 11.30 -4.19 -6.53
N GLN A 12 11.27 -2.97 -7.05
CA GLN A 12 10.08 -2.13 -7.05
C GLN A 12 8.93 -2.75 -7.86
N ALA A 13 9.25 -3.38 -9.00
CA ALA A 13 8.23 -4.05 -9.80
C ALA A 13 7.56 -5.22 -9.06
N VAL A 14 8.37 -6.06 -8.39
CA VAL A 14 7.88 -7.18 -7.58
C VAL A 14 7.07 -6.68 -6.39
N LEU A 15 7.54 -5.62 -5.71
CA LEU A 15 6.84 -5.03 -4.58
C LEU A 15 5.48 -4.45 -4.98
N GLN A 16 5.39 -3.78 -6.13
CA GLN A 16 4.11 -3.29 -6.67
C GLN A 16 3.15 -4.44 -6.97
N GLN A 17 3.64 -5.53 -7.56
CA GLN A 17 2.82 -6.72 -7.82
C GLN A 17 2.32 -7.36 -6.52
N GLU A 18 3.19 -7.49 -5.53
CA GLU A 18 2.83 -8.04 -4.22
C GLU A 18 1.72 -7.21 -3.54
N ILE A 19 1.83 -5.88 -3.59
CA ILE A 19 0.81 -4.97 -3.05
C ILE A 19 -0.51 -5.12 -3.80
N ILE A 20 -0.49 -5.28 -5.13
CA ILE A 20 -1.71 -5.55 -5.92
C ILE A 20 -2.39 -6.84 -5.44
N LEU A 21 -1.62 -7.91 -5.23
CA LEU A 21 -2.15 -9.18 -4.74
C LEU A 21 -2.77 -9.03 -3.34
N TYR A 22 -2.12 -8.30 -2.44
CA TYR A 22 -2.68 -8.04 -1.12
C TYR A 22 -3.92 -7.15 -1.15
N CYS A 23 -3.96 -6.11 -1.99
CA CYS A 23 -5.16 -5.31 -2.22
C CYS A 23 -6.30 -6.19 -2.74
N GLY A 24 -6.06 -7.03 -3.74
CA GLY A 24 -7.06 -7.96 -4.27
C GLY A 24 -7.62 -8.89 -3.20
N ARG A 25 -6.75 -9.43 -2.34
CA ARG A 25 -7.16 -10.25 -1.20
C ARG A 25 -8.00 -9.45 -0.19
N LEU A 26 -7.59 -8.23 0.16
CA LEU A 26 -8.30 -7.39 1.12
C LEU A 26 -9.67 -6.95 0.60
N ILE A 27 -9.81 -6.71 -0.70
CA ILE A 27 -11.10 -6.43 -1.34
C ILE A 27 -12.03 -7.65 -1.21
N ALA A 28 -11.51 -8.86 -1.42
CA ALA A 28 -12.29 -10.09 -1.30
C ALA A 28 -12.68 -10.42 0.15
N THR A 29 -11.80 -10.16 1.13
CA THR A 29 -12.06 -10.52 2.54
C THR A 29 -12.78 -9.44 3.32
N ASN A 30 -12.51 -8.16 3.06
CA ASN A 30 -13.00 -7.01 3.82
C ASN A 30 -13.39 -5.86 2.85
N PRO A 31 -14.44 -6.04 2.01
CA PRO A 31 -14.84 -5.06 1.01
C PRO A 31 -15.21 -3.69 1.59
N ASP A 32 -15.70 -3.64 2.84
CA ASP A 32 -16.09 -2.40 3.54
C ASP A 32 -14.96 -1.38 3.73
N MET A 33 -13.70 -1.80 3.66
CA MET A 33 -12.55 -0.89 3.72
C MET A 33 -12.38 -0.08 2.42
N PHE A 34 -12.92 -0.58 1.31
CA PHE A 34 -12.82 0.04 -0.02
C PHE A 34 -14.13 0.71 -0.46
N LYS A 35 -15.12 0.81 0.44
CA LYS A 35 -16.39 1.48 0.15
C LYS A 35 -16.14 2.95 -0.20
N GLY A 36 -16.60 3.38 -1.37
CA GLY A 36 -16.37 4.73 -1.89
C GLY A 36 -15.06 4.90 -2.68
N ILE A 37 -14.21 3.88 -2.77
CA ILE A 37 -12.98 3.90 -3.57
C ILE A 37 -13.29 3.39 -4.97
N LEU A 38 -13.29 4.29 -5.96
CA LEU A 38 -13.54 3.94 -7.37
C LEU A 38 -12.32 3.35 -8.09
N LYS A 39 -11.11 3.82 -7.73
CA LYS A 39 -9.85 3.39 -8.35
C LYS A 39 -8.71 3.40 -7.33
N ILE A 40 -7.83 2.39 -7.41
CA ILE A 40 -6.62 2.31 -6.57
C ILE A 40 -5.40 2.45 -7.47
N ARG A 41 -4.55 3.46 -7.20
CA ARG A 41 -3.27 3.63 -7.89
C ARG A 41 -2.14 3.17 -6.98
N VAL A 42 -1.51 2.05 -7.34
CA VAL A 42 -0.48 1.37 -6.51
C VAL A 42 0.71 2.28 -6.19
N GLY A 43 1.12 3.15 -7.13
CA GLY A 43 2.18 4.13 -6.87
C GLY A 43 1.87 5.07 -5.71
N CYS A 44 0.62 5.55 -5.59
CA CYS A 44 0.20 6.40 -4.48
C CYS A 44 0.10 5.62 -3.16
N VAL A 45 -0.30 4.34 -3.23
CA VAL A 45 -0.31 3.46 -2.05
C VAL A 45 1.12 3.25 -1.53
N MET A 46 2.08 2.99 -2.42
CA MET A 46 3.50 2.87 -2.10
C MET A 46 4.08 4.14 -1.46
N GLU A 47 3.69 5.30 -1.97
CA GLU A 47 4.06 6.59 -1.39
C GLU A 47 3.47 6.76 0.01
N ALA A 48 2.18 6.45 0.19
CA ALA A 48 1.53 6.48 1.50
C ALA A 48 2.16 5.49 2.50
N MET A 49 2.57 4.30 2.04
CA MET A 49 3.34 3.34 2.84
C MET A 49 4.67 3.91 3.29
N THR A 50 5.39 4.56 2.38
CA THR A 50 6.67 5.21 2.68
C THR A 50 6.51 6.34 3.67
N LEU A 51 5.47 7.18 3.50
CA LEU A 51 5.16 8.28 4.41
C LEU A 51 4.78 7.76 5.80
N GLN A 52 3.89 6.78 5.89
CA GLN A 52 3.46 6.17 7.15
C GLN A 52 4.60 5.44 7.86
N LEU A 53 5.50 4.79 7.12
CA LEU A 53 6.66 4.10 7.68
C LEU A 53 7.67 5.07 8.31
N ASN A 54 7.81 6.25 7.72
CA ASN A 54 8.81 7.25 8.08
C ASN A 54 8.26 8.41 8.91
N TYR A 55 6.95 8.45 9.15
CA TYR A 55 6.31 9.45 9.98
C TYR A 55 6.96 9.48 11.38
N GLY A 56 7.55 10.63 11.74
CA GLY A 56 8.24 10.83 13.03
C GLY A 56 9.61 10.14 13.17
N LYS A 57 10.18 9.54 12.12
CA LYS A 57 11.50 8.89 12.17
C LYS A 57 12.61 9.75 11.60
N LYS A 58 13.76 9.78 12.28
CA LYS A 58 14.97 10.48 11.82
C LYS A 58 15.69 9.77 10.66
N LYS A 59 15.52 8.45 10.52
CA LYS A 59 16.11 7.64 9.43
C LYS A 59 15.00 7.13 8.52
N GLN A 60 15.16 7.38 7.22
CA GLN A 60 14.26 6.83 6.21
C GLN A 60 14.48 5.32 6.07
N LEU A 61 13.43 4.56 6.32
CA LEU A 61 13.32 3.16 6.01
C LEU A 61 12.64 3.01 4.66
N MET A 62 13.17 2.09 3.85
CA MET A 62 12.60 1.75 2.55
C MET A 62 11.58 0.62 2.72
N VAL A 63 10.46 0.72 2.01
CA VAL A 63 9.37 -0.27 2.06
C VAL A 63 9.84 -1.65 1.55
N GLU A 64 10.76 -1.67 0.59
CA GLU A 64 11.37 -2.91 0.04
C GLU A 64 12.17 -3.73 1.06
N ASN A 65 12.59 -3.13 2.18
CA ASN A 65 13.30 -3.84 3.25
C ASN A 65 12.35 -4.43 4.30
N LEU A 66 11.04 -4.27 4.14
CA LEU A 66 10.05 -4.84 5.05
C LEU A 66 9.77 -6.30 4.71
N SER A 67 9.48 -7.10 5.74
CA SER A 67 9.01 -8.46 5.52
C SER A 67 7.59 -8.48 4.91
N PRO A 68 7.20 -9.53 4.17
CA PRO A 68 5.86 -9.66 3.60
C PRO A 68 4.72 -9.53 4.62
N TYR A 69 4.97 -9.95 5.88
CA TYR A 69 4.03 -9.75 6.97
C TYR A 69 3.92 -8.27 7.39
N ALA A 70 5.05 -7.56 7.49
CA ALA A 70 5.06 -6.14 7.81
C ALA A 70 4.39 -5.30 6.71
N ILE A 71 4.60 -5.65 5.43
CA ILE A 71 3.94 -5.03 4.28
C ILE A 71 2.41 -5.16 4.40
N ARG A 72 1.89 -6.36 4.65
CA ARG A 72 0.45 -6.61 4.85
C ARG A 72 -0.13 -5.78 5.99
N LYS A 73 0.56 -5.76 7.14
CA LYS A 73 0.12 -4.98 8.31
C LYS A 73 0.10 -3.48 8.03
N LEU A 74 1.11 -2.97 7.32
CA LEU A 74 1.17 -1.57 6.92
C LEU A 74 0.05 -1.19 5.94
N LEU A 75 -0.21 -2.05 4.96
CA LEU A 75 -1.28 -1.86 3.97
C LEU A 75 -2.67 -1.82 4.64
N GLN A 76 -2.93 -2.77 5.54
CA GLN A 76 -4.15 -2.75 6.36
C GLN A 76 -4.24 -1.47 7.17
N LYS A 77 -3.16 -1.05 7.85
CA LYS A 77 -3.16 0.20 8.62
C LYS A 77 -3.54 1.41 7.76
N ILE A 78 -3.06 1.50 6.52
CA ILE A 78 -3.35 2.62 5.61
C ILE A 78 -4.83 2.67 5.21
N PHE A 79 -5.42 1.53 4.83
CA PHE A 79 -6.82 1.47 4.41
C PHE A 79 -7.81 1.47 5.59
N THR A 80 -7.37 1.09 6.79
CA THR A 80 -8.19 1.09 8.01
C THR A 80 -8.26 2.46 8.68
N VAL A 81 -7.49 3.48 8.27
CA VAL A 81 -7.68 4.86 8.77
C VAL A 81 -8.99 5.44 8.19
N LYS A 82 -10.13 4.87 8.57
CA LYS A 82 -11.47 5.38 8.32
C LYS A 82 -11.76 6.69 9.08
N GLU A 83 -10.81 7.21 9.85
CA GLU A 83 -10.93 8.49 10.55
C GLU A 83 -10.77 9.73 9.65
N TRP A 84 -10.23 9.59 8.42
CA TRP A 84 -10.09 10.76 7.53
C TRP A 84 -11.42 11.26 6.94
N GLY A 85 -12.47 10.44 6.96
CA GLY A 85 -13.78 10.79 6.39
C GLY A 85 -14.88 11.07 7.42
N GLN A 86 -14.60 10.96 8.73
CA GLN A 86 -15.57 11.23 9.80
C GLN A 86 -15.45 12.65 10.37
N ILE A 87 -14.52 13.46 9.87
CA ILE A 87 -14.33 14.86 10.30
C ILE A 87 -15.36 15.80 9.61
N GLU A 88 -16.16 15.30 8.67
CA GLU A 88 -17.18 16.09 7.96
C GLU A 88 -18.63 15.63 8.22
N GLN A 89 -19.02 15.45 9.49
CA GLN A 89 -20.43 15.44 9.90
C GLN A 89 -20.67 16.24 11.17
#